data_AF-A0A0C9W5W9-F1
#
_entry.id   AF-A0A0C9W5W9-F1
#
_cell.length_a   1.000
_cell.length_b   1.000
_cell.length_c   1.000
_cell.angle_alpha   90.00
_cell.angle_beta   90.00
_cell.angle_gamma   90.00
#
_symmetry.space_group_name_H-M   'P 1'
#
loop_
_entity.id
_entity.type
_entity.pdbx_description
1 polymer ?
#
loop_
_entity_poly.entity_id
_entity_poly.type
_entity_poly.pdbx_seq_one_letter_code
_entity_poly.pdbx_strand_id
1 'polypeptide(L)'
;ISGICNTLEPYFPEVREVRSSAIVTRSLAGMKKLRGLQATTRKRALSTDDLLSIITHFPSPPQHDDFLFAAMLLTGFHGLLRLGELTFPDNIRKRSAKKLTLRHTLAIQETRFSFTLPFHKADHFFAGNTVMIEALPMSPIDPLFHLLRYLHSRDHLFPLLPMLWVTSDGTPSTYSWFVGRLKRHLGQDVAGHSLRSGGATALALAGVPESAIQ
;
A
#
# COMPACT_ATOMS: atom_id res chain seq x y z
N ILE A 1 -22.32 -24.32 9.17
CA ILE A 1 -22.96 -23.98 10.47
C ILE A 1 -24.26 -24.78 10.68
N SER A 2 -25.09 -25.04 9.65
CA SER A 2 -26.32 -25.84 9.86
C SER A 2 -26.05 -27.27 10.35
N GLY A 3 -24.97 -27.92 9.89
CA GLY A 3 -24.61 -29.27 10.35
C GLY A 3 -24.39 -29.39 11.86
N ILE A 4 -23.62 -28.47 12.45
CA ILE A 4 -23.35 -28.45 13.91
C ILE A 4 -24.63 -28.16 14.70
N CYS A 5 -25.48 -27.25 14.20
CA CYS A 5 -26.76 -26.95 14.85
C CYS A 5 -27.67 -28.17 14.89
N ASN A 6 -27.77 -28.95 13.79
CA ASN A 6 -28.58 -30.17 13.77
C ASN A 6 -28.11 -31.21 14.80
N THR A 7 -26.81 -31.31 15.06
CA THR A 7 -26.27 -32.25 16.05
C THR A 7 -26.51 -31.80 17.49
N LEU A 8 -26.51 -30.48 17.74
CA LEU A 8 -26.66 -29.91 19.08
C LEU A 8 -28.13 -29.68 19.48
N GLU A 9 -29.04 -29.57 18.52
CA GLU A 9 -30.46 -29.28 18.73
C GLU A 9 -31.19 -30.23 19.71
N PRO A 10 -30.88 -31.54 19.78
CA PRO A 10 -31.47 -32.42 20.78
C PRO A 10 -31.09 -32.08 22.23
N TYR A 11 -29.93 -31.44 22.44
CA TYR A 11 -29.40 -31.11 23.76
C TYR A 11 -29.59 -29.63 24.10
N PHE A 12 -29.67 -28.77 23.08
CA PHE A 12 -29.81 -27.33 23.18
C PHE A 12 -30.90 -26.86 22.20
N PRO A 13 -32.17 -26.86 22.61
CA PRO A 13 -33.30 -26.58 21.71
C PRO A 13 -33.21 -25.20 21.04
N GLU A 14 -32.62 -24.22 21.74
CA GLU A 14 -32.46 -22.84 21.27
C GLU A 14 -31.20 -22.64 20.41
N VAL A 15 -30.44 -23.69 20.09
CA VAL A 15 -29.14 -23.57 19.39
C VAL A 15 -29.26 -22.82 18.04
N ARG A 16 -30.43 -22.90 17.39
CA ARG A 16 -30.70 -22.19 16.13
C ARG A 16 -30.83 -20.68 16.29
N GLU A 17 -31.30 -20.21 17.44
CA GLU A 17 -31.35 -18.78 17.77
C GLU A 17 -30.00 -18.32 18.30
N VAL A 18 -29.43 -19.05 19.27
CA VAL A 18 -28.15 -18.73 19.91
C VAL A 18 -27.00 -18.64 18.90
N ARG A 19 -27.01 -19.41 17.81
CA ARG A 19 -25.98 -19.33 16.75
C ARG A 19 -25.90 -17.95 16.09
N SER A 20 -27.00 -17.19 16.10
CA SER A 20 -27.07 -15.87 15.49
C SER A 20 -26.62 -14.76 16.44
N SER A 21 -26.41 -15.10 17.72
CA SER A 21 -25.88 -14.15 18.71
C SER A 21 -24.51 -13.59 18.29
N ALA A 22 -24.26 -12.35 18.72
CA ALA A 22 -23.02 -11.66 18.39
C ALA A 22 -21.77 -12.40 18.90
N ILE A 23 -21.86 -13.02 20.08
CA ILE A 23 -20.74 -13.75 20.68
C ILE A 23 -20.38 -15.00 19.88
N VAL A 24 -21.36 -15.84 19.50
CA VAL A 24 -21.11 -17.05 18.73
C VAL A 24 -20.62 -16.71 17.33
N THR A 25 -21.26 -15.73 16.67
CA THR A 25 -20.87 -15.31 15.32
C THR A 25 -19.45 -14.75 15.27
N ARG A 26 -19.08 -13.88 16.23
CA ARG A 26 -17.73 -13.32 16.30
C ARG A 26 -16.68 -14.36 16.65
N SER A 27 -16.98 -15.27 17.60
CA SER A 27 -16.08 -16.35 17.98
C SER A 27 -15.83 -17.33 16.83
N LEU A 28 -16.88 -17.74 16.10
CA LEU A 28 -16.74 -18.61 14.93
C LEU A 28 -16.01 -17.91 13.77
N ALA A 29 -16.24 -16.62 13.56
CA ALA A 29 -15.49 -15.83 12.58
C ALA A 29 -13.99 -15.75 12.93
N GLY A 30 -13.67 -15.53 14.22
CA GLY A 30 -12.31 -15.57 14.74
C GLY A 30 -11.65 -16.94 14.57
N MET A 31 -12.36 -18.01 14.92
CA MET A 31 -11.89 -19.39 14.75
C MET A 31 -11.68 -19.75 13.28
N LYS A 32 -12.55 -19.32 12.37
CA LYS A 32 -12.34 -19.49 10.93
C LYS A 32 -11.10 -18.74 10.44
N LYS A 33 -10.81 -17.56 11.00
CA LYS A 33 -9.58 -16.79 10.69
C LYS A 33 -8.32 -17.46 11.23
N LEU A 34 -8.39 -18.09 12.41
CA LEU A 34 -7.24 -18.72 13.09
C LEU A 34 -6.96 -20.16 12.60
N ARG A 35 -8.01 -20.92 12.29
CA ARG A 35 -7.96 -22.37 12.03
C ARG A 35 -8.57 -22.77 10.69
N GLY A 36 -9.07 -21.83 9.90
CA GLY A 36 -9.60 -22.12 8.58
C GLY A 36 -8.50 -22.69 7.69
N LEU A 37 -8.68 -23.92 7.20
CA LEU A 37 -7.79 -24.62 6.26
C LEU A 37 -7.72 -23.95 4.87
N GLN A 38 -8.35 -22.78 4.71
CA GLN A 38 -8.39 -22.09 3.44
C GLN A 38 -7.05 -21.39 3.24
N ALA A 39 -6.20 -21.96 2.37
CA ALA A 39 -4.96 -21.33 1.97
C ALA A 39 -5.27 -19.90 1.52
N THR A 40 -4.77 -18.92 2.27
CA THR A 40 -4.89 -17.52 1.86
C THR A 40 -4.12 -17.38 0.55
N THR A 41 -4.81 -17.15 -0.56
CA THR A 41 -4.17 -16.85 -1.85
C THR A 41 -3.45 -15.50 -1.70
N ARG A 42 -2.18 -15.55 -1.32
CA ARG A 42 -1.34 -14.36 -1.16
C ARG A 42 -0.90 -13.90 -2.54
N LYS A 43 -1.04 -12.61 -2.79
CA LYS A 43 -0.47 -11.97 -3.98
C LYS A 43 1.05 -12.03 -3.90
N ARG A 44 1.71 -12.24 -5.04
CA ARG A 44 3.16 -12.32 -5.15
C ARG A 44 3.80 -11.03 -4.65
N ALA A 45 4.91 -11.14 -3.94
CA ALA A 45 5.75 -10.00 -3.57
C ALA A 45 6.48 -9.47 -4.80
N LEU A 46 6.63 -8.15 -4.91
CA LEU A 46 7.44 -7.57 -5.98
C LEU A 46 8.92 -7.91 -5.78
N SER A 47 9.63 -8.22 -6.85
CA SER A 47 11.10 -8.31 -6.85
C SER A 47 11.73 -7.02 -7.38
N THR A 48 13.02 -6.85 -7.15
CA THR A 48 13.82 -5.78 -7.76
C THR A 48 13.77 -5.83 -9.30
N ASP A 49 13.75 -7.03 -9.87
CA ASP A 49 13.65 -7.23 -11.32
C ASP A 49 12.29 -6.77 -11.87
N ASP A 50 11.20 -6.97 -11.11
CA ASP A 50 9.89 -6.43 -11.50
C ASP A 50 9.93 -4.90 -11.59
N LEU A 51 10.60 -4.23 -10.63
CA LEU A 51 10.74 -2.77 -10.62
C LEU A 51 11.55 -2.31 -11.84
N LEU A 52 12.69 -2.94 -12.09
CA LEU A 52 13.54 -2.61 -13.23
C LEU A 52 12.79 -2.80 -14.55
N SER A 53 12.09 -3.94 -14.70
CA SER A 53 11.24 -4.22 -15.85
C SER A 53 10.18 -3.13 -16.05
N ILE A 54 9.46 -2.72 -15.01
CA ILE A 54 8.47 -1.64 -15.12
C ILE A 54 9.11 -0.33 -15.59
N ILE A 55 10.18 0.13 -14.93
CA ILE A 55 10.81 1.42 -15.20
C ILE A 55 11.39 1.47 -16.62
N THR A 56 11.95 0.37 -17.10
CA THR A 56 12.54 0.27 -18.46
C THR A 56 11.51 0.23 -19.58
N HIS A 57 10.26 -0.16 -19.29
CA HIS A 57 9.17 -0.22 -20.27
C HIS A 57 8.35 1.07 -20.37
N PHE A 58 8.75 2.15 -19.69
CA PHE A 58 8.04 3.42 -19.83
C PHE A 58 8.19 4.04 -21.22
N PRO A 59 7.16 4.77 -21.70
CA PRO A 59 7.25 5.48 -22.96
C PRO A 59 8.36 6.55 -22.90
N SER A 60 8.92 6.86 -24.06
CA SER A 60 9.91 7.93 -24.23
C SER A 60 9.36 9.02 -25.15
N PRO A 61 9.12 10.25 -24.67
CA PRO A 61 9.31 10.71 -23.28
C PRO A 61 8.20 10.22 -22.33
N PRO A 62 8.49 10.00 -21.03
CA PRO A 62 7.46 9.64 -20.06
C PRO A 62 6.52 10.81 -19.76
N GLN A 63 5.26 10.50 -19.44
CA GLN A 63 4.26 11.50 -19.06
C GLN A 63 4.19 11.70 -17.54
N HIS A 64 3.48 12.76 -17.11
CA HIS A 64 3.29 13.09 -15.69
C HIS A 64 2.84 11.88 -14.85
N ASP A 65 1.85 11.17 -15.37
CA ASP A 65 1.22 10.01 -14.75
C ASP A 65 2.18 8.80 -14.65
N ASP A 66 3.17 8.71 -15.54
CA ASP A 66 4.23 7.71 -15.50
C ASP A 66 5.27 8.07 -14.45
N PHE A 67 5.64 9.36 -14.34
CA PHE A 67 6.48 9.85 -13.24
C PHE A 67 5.82 9.60 -11.87
N LEU A 68 4.53 9.90 -11.76
CA LEU A 68 3.75 9.63 -10.55
C LEU A 68 3.80 8.14 -10.19
N PHE A 69 3.51 7.28 -11.17
CA PHE A 69 3.50 5.84 -10.94
C PHE A 69 4.88 5.32 -10.50
N ALA A 70 5.95 5.76 -11.16
CA ALA A 70 7.33 5.42 -10.81
C ALA A 70 7.68 5.84 -9.37
N ALA A 71 7.41 7.11 -9.04
CA ALA A 71 7.69 7.67 -7.73
C ALA A 71 6.92 6.93 -6.63
N MET A 72 5.63 6.66 -6.84
CA MET A 72 4.81 5.90 -5.88
C MET A 72 5.27 4.45 -5.74
N LEU A 73 5.62 3.78 -6.84
CA LEU A 73 6.08 2.40 -6.86
C LEU A 73 7.36 2.24 -6.02
N LEU A 74 8.36 3.08 -6.29
CA LEU A 74 9.66 3.01 -5.60
C LEU A 74 9.57 3.51 -4.16
N THR A 75 8.80 4.56 -3.90
CA THR A 75 8.51 5.04 -2.53
C THR A 75 7.82 3.95 -1.72
N GLY A 76 6.81 3.28 -2.29
CA GLY A 76 6.07 2.23 -1.59
C GLY A 76 6.90 0.98 -1.33
N PHE A 77 7.76 0.62 -2.28
CA PHE A 77 8.66 -0.52 -2.16
C PHE A 77 9.77 -0.27 -1.13
N HIS A 78 10.57 0.79 -1.30
CA HIS A 78 11.70 1.09 -0.42
C HIS A 78 11.27 1.62 0.96
N GLY A 79 10.11 2.27 1.06
CA GLY A 79 9.54 2.74 2.32
C GLY A 79 8.71 1.69 3.07
N LEU A 80 8.59 0.45 2.57
CA LEU A 80 7.76 -0.62 3.16
C LEU A 80 6.29 -0.22 3.39
N LEU A 81 5.77 0.62 2.49
CA LEU A 81 4.45 1.22 2.65
C LEU A 81 3.36 0.31 2.12
N ARG A 82 2.22 0.33 2.81
CA ARG A 82 0.99 -0.21 2.25
C ARG A 82 0.51 0.75 1.17
N LEU A 83 -0.03 0.23 0.07
CA LEU A 83 -0.54 1.10 -0.99
C LEU A 83 -1.61 2.10 -0.51
N GLY A 84 -2.39 1.73 0.52
CA GLY A 84 -3.39 2.63 1.13
C GLY A 84 -2.80 3.84 1.85
N GLU A 85 -1.50 3.89 2.11
CA GLU A 85 -0.78 5.04 2.68
C GLU A 85 -0.36 6.04 1.59
N LEU A 86 -0.36 5.62 0.32
CA LEU A 86 -0.01 6.45 -0.85
C LEU A 86 -1.22 6.82 -1.72
N THR A 87 -2.34 6.11 -1.58
CA THR A 87 -3.51 6.24 -2.46
C THR A 87 -4.74 6.71 -1.72
N PHE A 88 -5.65 7.32 -2.47
CA PHE A 88 -6.98 7.66 -1.99
C PHE A 88 -7.95 6.50 -2.19
N PRO A 89 -8.88 6.24 -1.25
CA PRO A 89 -9.84 5.17 -1.40
C PRO A 89 -10.74 5.37 -2.63
N ASP A 90 -10.95 4.30 -3.41
CA ASP A 90 -11.88 4.31 -4.55
C ASP A 90 -13.29 4.66 -4.07
N ASN A 91 -13.74 4.05 -2.97
CA ASN A 91 -15.05 4.32 -2.38
C ASN A 91 -15.07 5.71 -1.73
N ILE A 92 -15.89 6.60 -2.30
CA ILE A 92 -16.03 8.00 -1.87
C ILE A 92 -16.41 8.12 -0.39
N ARG A 93 -17.23 7.22 0.14
CA ARG A 93 -17.64 7.24 1.56
C ARG A 93 -16.48 7.00 2.53
N LYS A 94 -15.37 6.43 2.06
CA LYS A 94 -14.16 6.17 2.86
C LYS A 94 -13.09 7.25 2.69
N ARG A 95 -13.30 8.21 1.79
CA ARG A 95 -12.36 9.30 1.50
C ARG A 95 -12.31 10.28 2.66
N SER A 96 -11.10 10.71 2.99
CA SER A 96 -10.87 11.72 4.01
C SER A 96 -9.61 12.50 3.64
N ALA A 97 -9.74 13.81 3.45
CA ALA A 97 -8.60 14.66 3.12
C ALA A 97 -7.50 14.62 4.20
N LYS A 98 -7.90 14.34 5.46
CA LYS A 98 -6.98 14.14 6.59
C LYS A 98 -6.05 12.93 6.43
N LYS A 99 -6.30 12.05 5.46
CA LYS A 99 -5.48 10.86 5.16
C LYS A 99 -4.61 11.02 3.93
N LEU A 100 -4.60 12.19 3.30
CA LEU A 100 -3.76 12.47 2.14
C LEU A 100 -2.37 12.90 2.60
N THR A 101 -1.34 12.27 2.05
CA THR A 101 0.04 12.73 2.20
C THR A 101 0.16 14.11 1.56
N LEU A 102 0.73 15.07 2.28
CA LEU A 102 0.79 16.46 1.86
C LEU A 102 2.17 16.82 1.31
N ARG A 103 2.21 17.67 0.28
CA ARG A 103 3.45 18.10 -0.39
C ARG A 103 4.39 18.87 0.53
N HIS A 104 3.86 19.63 1.49
CA HIS A 104 4.66 20.45 2.40
C HIS A 104 5.34 19.65 3.51
N THR A 105 4.93 18.41 3.77
CA THR A 105 5.61 17.54 4.75
C THR A 105 6.83 16.85 4.15
N LEU A 106 7.02 16.94 2.82
CA LEU A 106 8.16 16.38 2.13
C LEU A 106 9.41 17.23 2.39
N ALA A 107 10.42 16.61 2.98
CA ALA A 107 11.78 17.14 3.09
C ALA A 107 12.72 16.34 2.19
N ILE A 108 13.56 17.03 1.43
CA ILE A 108 14.53 16.44 0.49
C ILE A 108 15.93 16.81 0.97
N GLN A 109 16.82 15.83 0.95
CA GLN A 109 18.23 15.95 1.27
C GLN A 109 19.04 15.32 0.13
N GLU A 110 20.36 15.48 0.16
CA GLU A 110 21.23 15.00 -0.93
C GLU A 110 21.14 13.49 -1.14
N THR A 111 21.00 12.71 -0.07
CA THR A 111 21.04 11.24 -0.12
C THR A 111 19.72 10.57 0.27
N ARG A 112 18.66 11.33 0.55
CA ARG A 112 17.39 10.78 1.04
C ARG A 112 16.26 11.78 0.96
N PHE A 113 15.05 11.28 1.15
CA PHE A 113 13.88 12.11 1.38
C PHE A 113 13.02 11.54 2.50
N SER A 114 12.19 12.40 3.09
CA SER A 114 11.25 12.00 4.12
C SER A 114 9.94 12.75 4.00
N PHE A 115 8.84 12.12 4.40
CA PHE A 115 7.55 12.79 4.49
C PHE A 115 6.71 12.20 5.62
N THR A 116 5.77 13.01 6.12
CA THR A 116 4.84 12.57 7.16
C THR A 116 3.64 11.88 6.53
N LEU A 117 3.41 10.63 6.94
CA LEU A 117 2.16 9.94 6.71
C LEU A 117 1.12 10.41 7.72
N PRO A 118 -0.05 10.85 7.25
CA PRO A 118 -1.13 11.22 8.14
C PRO A 118 -1.73 9.98 8.83
N PHE A 119 -2.06 10.14 10.11
CA PHE A 119 -2.89 9.28 10.97
C PHE A 119 -2.97 7.77 10.63
N HIS A 120 -2.57 6.94 11.59
CA HIS A 120 -2.92 5.52 11.60
C HIS A 120 -3.73 5.16 12.86
N LYS A 121 -4.47 4.05 12.83
CA LYS A 121 -5.42 3.65 13.89
C LYS A 121 -4.80 3.42 15.28
N ALA A 122 -3.47 3.32 15.39
CA ALA A 122 -2.76 3.16 16.65
C ALA A 122 -1.97 4.42 17.06
N ASP A 123 -2.08 5.52 16.29
CA ASP A 123 -1.55 6.82 16.66
C ASP A 123 -2.54 7.54 17.58
N HIS A 124 -2.40 7.30 18.88
CA HIS A 124 -3.22 7.95 19.91
C HIS A 124 -2.93 9.45 20.04
N PHE A 125 -1.75 9.91 19.60
CA PHE A 125 -1.27 11.28 19.79
C PHE A 125 -1.36 12.15 18.53
N PHE A 126 -1.85 11.59 17.41
CA PHE A 126 -1.99 12.27 16.13
C PHE A 126 -0.68 12.87 15.59
N ALA A 127 0.47 12.33 16.00
CA ALA A 127 1.78 12.81 15.57
C ALA A 127 2.09 12.44 14.11
N GLY A 128 1.39 11.45 13.56
CA GLY A 128 1.73 10.84 12.28
C GLY A 128 3.00 10.01 12.35
N ASN A 129 3.35 9.37 11.23
CA ASN A 129 4.60 8.62 11.10
C ASN A 129 5.47 9.28 10.03
N THR A 130 6.72 9.61 10.35
CA THR A 130 7.68 10.08 9.36
C THR A 130 8.32 8.88 8.68
N VAL A 131 8.16 8.80 7.36
CA VAL A 131 8.82 7.80 6.52
C VAL A 131 10.08 8.44 5.98
N MET A 132 11.21 7.75 6.08
CA MET A 132 12.49 8.18 5.53
C MET A 132 12.99 7.11 4.56
N ILE A 133 13.38 7.52 3.37
CA ILE A 133 13.80 6.64 2.29
C ILE A 133 15.15 7.13 1.76
N GLU A 134 16.14 6.26 1.83
CA GLU A 134 17.48 6.50 1.32
C GLU A 134 17.49 6.41 -0.21
N ALA A 135 18.30 7.27 -0.83
CA ALA A 135 18.61 7.20 -2.25
C ALA A 135 19.44 5.95 -2.55
N LEU A 136 19.37 5.50 -3.80
CA LEU A 136 20.23 4.45 -4.33
C LEU A 136 21.01 5.02 -5.52
N PRO A 137 22.06 5.83 -5.28
CA PRO A 137 22.80 6.48 -6.37
C PRO A 137 23.25 5.46 -7.41
N MET A 138 23.18 5.85 -8.69
CA MET A 138 23.50 5.00 -9.86
C MET A 138 22.55 3.83 -10.12
N SER A 139 21.52 3.63 -9.29
CA SER A 139 20.51 2.59 -9.53
C SER A 139 19.41 3.08 -10.48
N PRO A 140 19.01 2.29 -11.51
CA PRO A 140 17.86 2.62 -12.35
C PRO A 140 16.53 2.72 -11.58
N ILE A 141 16.48 2.15 -10.39
CA ILE A 141 15.32 2.14 -9.49
C ILE A 141 15.54 3.06 -8.27
N ASP A 142 16.41 4.06 -8.38
CA ASP A 142 16.64 5.04 -7.31
C ASP A 142 15.35 5.79 -6.95
N PRO A 143 14.80 5.61 -5.73
CA PRO A 143 13.56 6.26 -5.34
C PRO A 143 13.68 7.78 -5.33
N LEU A 144 14.85 8.34 -4.98
CA LEU A 144 15.05 9.79 -4.93
C LEU A 144 15.04 10.39 -6.34
N PHE A 145 15.78 9.78 -7.27
CA PHE A 145 15.79 10.21 -8.68
C PHE A 145 14.38 10.29 -9.28
N HIS A 146 13.60 9.21 -9.15
CA HIS A 146 12.24 9.16 -9.71
C HIS A 146 11.27 10.10 -9.00
N LEU A 147 11.41 10.27 -7.68
CA LEU A 147 10.63 11.26 -6.93
C LEU A 147 10.92 12.68 -7.43
N LEU A 148 12.18 13.06 -7.62
CA LEU A 148 12.54 14.40 -8.08
C LEU A 148 11.97 14.70 -9.47
N ARG A 149 11.99 13.74 -10.39
CA ARG A 149 11.35 13.88 -11.71
C ARG A 149 9.84 14.08 -11.60
N TYR A 150 9.19 13.31 -10.73
CA TYR A 150 7.77 13.50 -10.44
C TYR A 150 7.49 14.89 -9.88
N LEU A 151 8.25 15.34 -8.87
CA LEU A 151 8.06 16.64 -8.26
C LEU A 151 8.26 17.79 -9.23
N HIS A 152 9.25 17.70 -10.13
CA HIS A 152 9.44 18.70 -11.17
C HIS A 152 8.19 18.84 -12.06
N SER A 153 7.63 17.71 -12.52
CA SER A 153 6.40 17.70 -13.31
C SER A 153 5.17 18.15 -12.51
N ARG A 154 5.04 17.67 -11.27
CA ARG A 154 3.93 17.98 -10.35
C ARG A 154 3.90 19.45 -9.98
N ASP A 155 5.02 20.02 -9.56
CA ASP A 155 5.09 21.40 -9.07
C ASP A 155 4.93 22.39 -10.24
N HIS A 156 5.27 21.98 -11.47
CA HIS A 156 4.96 22.74 -12.68
C HIS A 156 3.46 22.75 -13.02
N LEU A 157 2.80 21.58 -13.00
CA LEU A 157 1.38 21.46 -13.37
C LEU A 157 0.42 21.90 -12.26
N PHE A 158 0.79 21.65 -11.01
CA PHE A 158 -0.08 21.79 -9.84
C PHE A 158 0.62 22.51 -8.67
N PRO A 159 1.13 23.73 -8.87
CA PRO A 159 1.92 24.45 -7.87
C PRO A 159 1.15 24.70 -6.55
N LEU A 160 -0.18 24.82 -6.62
CA LEU A 160 -1.03 25.17 -5.49
C LEU A 160 -1.77 23.99 -4.86
N LEU A 161 -1.69 22.79 -5.44
CA LEU A 161 -2.36 21.62 -4.86
C LEU A 161 -1.58 21.12 -3.64
N PRO A 162 -2.23 20.84 -2.49
CA PRO A 162 -1.52 20.46 -1.27
C PRO A 162 -1.15 18.98 -1.22
N MET A 163 -1.77 18.13 -2.05
CA MET A 163 -1.59 16.66 -2.02
C MET A 163 -0.26 16.26 -2.68
N LEU A 164 0.50 15.36 -2.07
CA LEU A 164 1.77 14.92 -2.66
C LEU A 164 1.54 14.11 -3.95
N TRP A 165 0.65 13.12 -3.93
CA TRP A 165 0.42 12.18 -5.04
C TRP A 165 -0.80 12.60 -5.87
N VAL A 166 -0.55 13.30 -6.97
CA VAL A 166 -1.54 13.91 -7.86
C VAL A 166 -1.36 13.39 -9.26
N THR A 167 -2.47 12.98 -9.91
CA THR A 167 -2.53 12.55 -11.32
C THR A 167 -2.56 13.72 -12.29
N SER A 168 -2.45 13.44 -13.59
CA SER A 168 -2.57 14.46 -14.64
C SER A 168 -3.89 15.25 -14.63
N ASP A 169 -4.92 14.71 -13.98
CA ASP A 169 -6.24 15.35 -13.84
C ASP A 169 -6.32 16.27 -12.60
N GLY A 170 -5.21 16.45 -11.86
CA GLY A 170 -5.19 17.25 -10.63
C GLY A 170 -5.88 16.58 -9.43
N THR A 171 -6.15 15.28 -9.52
CA THR A 171 -6.82 14.51 -8.45
C THR A 171 -5.86 13.56 -7.74
N PRO A 172 -6.10 13.18 -6.47
CA PRO A 172 -5.24 12.22 -5.82
C PRO A 172 -5.38 10.82 -6.44
N SER A 173 -4.25 10.15 -6.63
CA SER A 173 -4.22 8.79 -7.18
C SER A 173 -5.06 7.82 -6.35
N THR A 174 -5.82 6.95 -7.00
CA THR A 174 -6.64 5.94 -6.29
C THR A 174 -5.97 4.58 -6.24
N TYR A 175 -6.45 3.71 -5.34
CA TYR A 175 -5.98 2.32 -5.28
C TYR A 175 -6.18 1.60 -6.62
N SER A 176 -7.34 1.75 -7.26
CA SER A 176 -7.60 1.14 -8.58
C SER A 176 -6.72 1.71 -9.69
N TRP A 177 -6.43 3.01 -9.68
CA TRP A 177 -5.52 3.65 -10.64
C TRP A 177 -4.12 3.01 -10.57
N PHE A 178 -3.56 2.90 -9.36
CA PHE A 178 -2.22 2.35 -9.17
C PHE A 178 -2.17 0.85 -9.50
N VAL A 179 -3.10 0.06 -8.96
CA VAL A 179 -3.13 -1.39 -9.20
C VAL A 179 -3.42 -1.71 -10.66
N GLY A 180 -4.24 -0.91 -11.34
CA GLY A 180 -4.49 -1.04 -12.77
C GLY A 180 -3.21 -0.85 -13.59
N ARG A 181 -2.37 0.13 -13.26
CA ARG A 181 -1.04 0.30 -13.85
C ARG A 181 -0.13 -0.88 -13.54
N LEU A 182 -0.02 -1.27 -12.26
CA LEU A 182 0.84 -2.39 -11.84
C LEU A 182 0.50 -3.70 -12.56
N LYS A 183 -0.79 -4.03 -12.68
CA LYS A 183 -1.26 -5.25 -13.35
C LYS A 183 -1.08 -5.22 -14.86
N ARG A 184 -1.05 -4.05 -15.49
CA ARG A 184 -0.72 -3.94 -16.92
C ARG A 184 0.71 -4.39 -17.22
N HIS A 185 1.63 -4.20 -16.28
CA HIS A 185 3.01 -4.65 -16.43
C HIS A 185 3.24 -6.10 -15.96
N LEU A 186 2.64 -6.50 -14.84
CA LEU A 186 2.99 -7.76 -14.16
C LEU A 186 1.86 -8.81 -14.11
N GLY A 187 0.72 -8.55 -14.76
CA GLY A 187 -0.43 -9.44 -14.74
C GLY A 187 -1.23 -9.41 -13.42
N GLN A 188 -2.06 -10.43 -13.20
CA GLN A 188 -3.07 -10.42 -12.13
C GLN A 188 -2.57 -10.89 -10.76
N ASP A 189 -1.35 -11.39 -10.67
CA ASP A 189 -0.82 -11.98 -9.43
C ASP A 189 -0.24 -10.96 -8.44
N VAL A 190 -0.31 -9.68 -8.80
CA VAL A 190 0.13 -8.55 -7.97
C VAL A 190 -1.04 -7.67 -7.53
N ALA A 191 -0.87 -7.00 -6.39
CA ALA A 191 -1.82 -6.03 -5.85
C ALA A 191 -1.11 -5.01 -4.95
N GLY A 192 -1.85 -4.12 -4.28
CA GLY A 192 -1.25 -3.11 -3.41
C GLY A 192 -0.45 -3.66 -2.22
N HIS A 193 -0.69 -4.92 -1.81
CA HIS A 193 0.11 -5.57 -0.77
C HIS A 193 1.49 -6.02 -1.26
N SER A 194 1.67 -6.17 -2.58
CA SER A 194 2.90 -6.65 -3.21
C SER A 194 4.09 -5.69 -3.02
N LEU A 195 3.82 -4.40 -2.79
CA LEU A 195 4.83 -3.36 -2.50
C LEU A 195 5.54 -3.64 -1.18
N ARG A 196 4.79 -3.57 -0.07
CA ARG A 196 5.34 -3.80 1.28
C ARG A 196 5.97 -5.19 1.41
N SER A 197 5.31 -6.23 0.90
CA SER A 197 5.88 -7.57 0.96
C SER A 197 7.13 -7.71 0.09
N GLY A 198 7.19 -7.04 -1.07
CA GLY A 198 8.37 -6.99 -1.92
C GLY A 198 9.56 -6.33 -1.25
N GLY A 199 9.38 -5.12 -0.73
CA GLY A 199 10.43 -4.41 -0.01
C GLY A 199 10.92 -5.16 1.23
N ALA A 200 10.00 -5.75 2.01
CA ALA A 200 10.37 -6.54 3.19
C ALA A 200 11.19 -7.78 2.82
N THR A 201 10.79 -8.49 1.75
CA THR A 201 11.57 -9.63 1.23
C THR A 201 12.94 -9.19 0.72
N ALA A 202 13.03 -8.06 0.02
CA ALA A 202 14.32 -7.54 -0.47
C ALA A 202 15.28 -7.20 0.67
N LEU A 203 14.80 -6.60 1.76
CA LEU A 203 15.62 -6.34 2.95
C LEU A 203 16.05 -7.63 3.65
N ALA A 204 15.15 -8.60 3.77
CA ALA A 204 15.49 -9.91 4.33
C ALA A 204 16.57 -10.63 3.51
N LEU A 205 16.46 -10.59 2.18
CA LEU A 205 17.48 -11.14 1.27
C LEU A 205 18.81 -10.38 1.35
N ALA A 206 18.78 -9.08 1.67
CA ALA A 206 19.97 -8.27 1.93
C ALA A 206 20.58 -8.51 3.34
N GLY A 207 20.01 -9.41 4.14
CA GLY A 207 20.52 -9.77 5.46
C GLY A 207 20.08 -8.81 6.59
N VAL A 208 19.09 -7.95 6.36
CA VAL A 208 18.56 -7.07 7.40
C VAL A 208 17.79 -7.92 8.43
N PRO A 209 18.04 -7.76 9.75
CA PRO A 209 17.33 -8.49 10.78
C PRO A 209 15.82 -8.25 10.73
N GLU A 210 15.01 -9.28 10.96
CA GLU A 210 13.55 -9.18 10.95
C GLU A 210 13.01 -8.13 11.93
N SER A 211 13.68 -7.96 13.08
CA SER A 211 13.35 -6.92 14.07
C SER A 211 13.43 -5.49 13.54
N ALA A 212 14.14 -5.26 12.42
CA ALA A 212 14.25 -3.96 11.77
C ALA A 212 13.32 -3.79 10.55
N ILE A 213 12.59 -4.85 10.14
CA ILE A 213 11.70 -4.85 8.96
C ILE A 213 10.21 -4.68 9.35
N GLN A 214 9.84 -5.02 10.60
CA GLN A 214 8.42 -5.07 11.05
C GLN A 214 7.77 -3.71 11.32
#